data_AF-A0A139NA21-F1
#
_entry.id   AF-A0A139NA21-F1
#
_cell.length_a   1.000
_cell.length_b   1.000
_cell.length_c   1.000
_cell.angle_alpha   90.00
_cell.angle_beta   90.00
_cell.angle_gamma   90.00
#
_symmetry.space_group_name_H-M   'P 1'
#
loop_
_entity.id
_entity.type
_entity.pdbx_description
1 polymer ?
#
loop_
_entity_poly.entity_id
_entity_poly.type
_entity_poly.pdbx_seq_one_letter_code
_entity_poly.pdbx_strand_id
1 'polypeptide(L)'
;MGREITYTGFVYNEPGHEGYQFLFRFGIIHCIADSGVYGLLTTGNSTSYADNTWITATGTISLEYNQTLEQTLPVLHITEMKETSEPDNPYVYRVF
;
A
#
# COMPACT_ATOMS: atom_id res chain seq x y z
N MET A 1 14.31 4.13 -14.29
CA MET A 1 13.05 4.47 -13.60
C MET A 1 12.05 3.36 -13.92
N GLY A 2 11.20 2.99 -12.95
CA GLY A 2 10.43 1.74 -12.98
C GLY A 2 11.07 0.66 -12.10
N ARG A 3 11.21 0.94 -10.79
CA ARG A 3 11.67 -0.10 -9.86
C ARG A 3 10.49 -1.02 -9.56
N GLU A 4 10.67 -2.29 -9.90
CA GLU A 4 9.81 -3.34 -9.37
C GLU A 4 10.04 -3.41 -7.86
N ILE A 5 8.95 -3.37 -7.11
CA ILE A 5 8.95 -3.56 -5.68
C ILE A 5 7.94 -4.62 -5.30
N THR A 6 8.24 -5.34 -4.24
CA THR A 6 7.30 -6.19 -3.55
C THR A 6 6.95 -5.54 -2.22
N TYR A 7 5.67 -5.34 -1.98
CA TYR A 7 5.12 -4.67 -0.81
C TYR A 7 4.05 -5.53 -0.17
N THR A 8 4.23 -5.86 1.10
CA THR A 8 3.23 -6.59 1.89
C THR A 8 2.53 -5.61 2.82
N GLY A 9 1.20 -5.58 2.80
CA GLY A 9 0.41 -4.71 3.64
C GLY A 9 -1.01 -5.21 3.78
N PHE A 10 -1.82 -4.48 4.54
CA PHE A 10 -3.25 -4.72 4.64
C PHE A 10 -4.01 -3.71 3.78
N VAL A 11 -5.10 -4.19 3.19
CA VAL A 11 -5.93 -3.41 2.27
C VAL A 11 -6.84 -2.47 3.05
N TYR A 12 -6.95 -1.25 2.55
CA TYR A 12 -7.95 -0.27 2.95
C TYR A 12 -8.63 0.30 1.71
N ASN A 13 -9.94 0.14 1.66
CA ASN A 13 -10.82 0.69 0.65
C ASN A 13 -11.37 2.01 1.17
N GLU A 14 -10.93 3.12 0.56
CA GLU A 14 -11.49 4.41 0.88
C GLU A 14 -12.92 4.52 0.30
N PRO A 15 -13.93 4.88 1.11
CA PRO A 15 -15.29 5.04 0.61
C PRO A 15 -15.35 6.14 -0.45
N GLY A 16 -15.72 5.79 -1.68
CA GLY A 16 -15.89 6.73 -2.80
C GLY A 16 -14.82 6.65 -3.90
N HIS A 17 -13.82 5.78 -3.78
CA HIS A 17 -12.80 5.54 -4.82
C HIS A 17 -12.89 4.11 -5.37
N GLU A 18 -13.60 3.94 -6.49
CA GLU A 18 -13.67 2.65 -7.20
C GLU A 18 -12.42 2.42 -8.06
N GLY A 19 -11.78 1.26 -7.92
CA GLY A 19 -10.62 0.85 -8.71
C GLY A 19 -9.24 1.21 -8.12
N TYR A 20 -9.22 1.90 -6.98
CA TYR A 20 -8.00 2.18 -6.22
C TYR A 20 -8.10 1.57 -4.84
N GLN A 21 -7.01 0.95 -4.38
CA GLN A 21 -6.91 0.41 -3.02
C GLN A 21 -5.66 0.94 -2.35
N PHE A 22 -5.76 1.31 -1.09
CA PHE A 22 -4.59 1.66 -0.29
C PHE A 22 -4.03 0.39 0.32
N LEU A 23 -2.72 0.22 0.17
CA LEU A 23 -2.01 -0.87 0.82
C LEU A 23 -1.18 -0.30 1.95
N PHE A 24 -1.64 -0.48 3.18
CA PHE A 24 -1.03 0.08 4.37
C PHE A 24 -0.13 -0.91 5.08
N ARG A 25 0.90 -0.39 5.76
CA ARG A 25 1.70 -1.14 6.71
C ARG A 25 1.92 -0.30 7.95
N PHE A 26 1.89 -0.93 9.12
CA PHE A 26 2.09 -0.24 10.38
C PHE A 26 3.56 0.17 10.50
N GLY A 27 3.83 1.47 10.52
CA GLY A 27 5.14 2.02 10.80
C GLY A 27 5.20 2.50 12.24
N ILE A 28 6.23 2.09 12.98
CA ILE A 28 6.52 2.67 14.30
C ILE A 28 7.70 3.61 14.12
N ILE A 29 7.46 4.92 14.30
CA ILE A 29 8.51 5.93 14.18
C ILE A 29 9.25 6.12 15.51
N HIS A 30 8.50 6.24 16.63
CA HIS A 30 9.12 6.51 17.94
C HIS A 30 8.35 6.02 19.18
N CYS A 31 7.06 5.65 19.06
CA CYS A 31 6.28 4.90 20.06
C CYS A 31 4.97 4.39 19.42
N ILE A 32 4.22 3.45 20.03
CA ILE A 32 2.88 3.04 19.53
C ILE A 32 1.92 4.25 19.48
N ALA A 33 2.13 5.27 20.31
CA ALA A 33 1.38 6.52 20.28
C ALA A 33 1.68 7.40 19.03
N ASP A 34 2.82 7.19 18.36
CA ASP A 34 3.23 7.82 17.10
C ASP A 34 3.15 6.83 15.92
N SER A 35 2.41 5.72 16.08
CA SER A 35 2.23 4.75 15.01
C SER A 35 1.34 5.35 13.92
N GLY A 36 1.93 5.60 12.75
CA GLY A 36 1.21 5.95 11.53
C GLY A 36 1.11 4.75 10.60
N VAL A 37 0.13 4.77 9.71
CA VAL A 37 0.14 3.87 8.56
C VAL A 37 0.86 4.57 7.41
N TYR A 38 1.85 3.88 6.85
CA TYR A 38 2.43 4.28 5.58
C TYR A 38 1.87 3.35 4.53
N GLY A 39 1.37 3.92 3.44
CA GLY A 39 0.78 3.13 2.38
C GLY A 39 1.07 3.69 1.02
N LEU A 40 0.90 2.82 0.04
CA LEU A 40 0.98 3.17 -1.36
C LEU A 40 -0.43 3.05 -1.96
N LEU A 41 -0.75 3.98 -2.85
CA LEU A 41 -1.93 3.84 -3.69
C LEU A 41 -1.64 2.71 -4.68
N THR A 42 -2.50 1.72 -4.74
CA THR A 42 -2.37 0.59 -5.67
C THR A 42 -3.47 0.65 -6.72
N THR A 43 -3.09 0.36 -7.96
CA THR A 43 -4.01 0.34 -9.10
C THR A 43 -3.63 -0.76 -10.10
N GLY A 44 -4.55 -1.06 -11.02
CA GLY A 44 -4.36 -2.08 -12.05
C GLY A 44 -4.62 -3.51 -11.59
N ASN A 45 -5.19 -3.69 -10.38
CA ASN A 45 -5.58 -5.01 -9.93
C ASN A 45 -6.95 -5.41 -10.47
N SER A 46 -7.06 -6.66 -10.91
CA SER A 46 -8.33 -7.25 -11.35
C SER A 46 -9.23 -7.66 -10.17
N THR A 47 -8.67 -7.77 -8.97
CA THR A 47 -9.35 -8.34 -7.79
C THR A 47 -9.41 -7.33 -6.64
N SER A 48 -10.59 -6.82 -6.31
CA SER A 48 -10.72 -6.01 -5.10
C SER A 48 -10.73 -6.91 -3.85
N TYR A 49 -9.83 -6.63 -2.90
CA TYR A 49 -9.80 -7.29 -1.59
C TYR A 49 -10.58 -6.49 -0.54
N ALA A 50 -11.12 -7.17 0.48
CA ALA A 50 -11.82 -6.53 1.59
C ALA A 50 -10.85 -5.79 2.52
N ASP A 51 -11.38 -4.84 3.30
CA ASP A 51 -10.60 -4.13 4.32
C ASP A 51 -9.95 -5.09 5.31
N ASN A 52 -8.74 -4.76 5.76
CA ASN A 52 -7.91 -5.57 6.67
C ASN A 52 -7.42 -6.91 6.07
N THR A 53 -7.56 -7.11 4.75
CA THR A 53 -6.98 -8.29 4.10
C THR A 53 -5.49 -8.08 3.89
N TRP A 54 -4.66 -9.01 4.38
CA TRP A 54 -3.23 -8.98 4.17
C TRP A 54 -2.88 -9.53 2.79
N ILE A 55 -2.16 -8.74 1.99
CA ILE A 55 -1.74 -9.12 0.66
C ILE A 55 -0.27 -8.73 0.44
N THR A 56 0.40 -9.50 -0.39
CA THR A 56 1.70 -9.16 -0.97
C THR A 56 1.48 -8.75 -2.42
N ALA A 57 1.76 -7.49 -2.70
CA ALA A 57 1.67 -6.86 -4.00
C ALA A 57 3.06 -6.71 -4.60
N THR A 58 3.27 -7.25 -5.80
CA THR A 58 4.45 -6.96 -6.62
C THR A 58 4.04 -6.10 -7.80
N GLY A 59 4.85 -5.09 -8.10
CA GLY A 59 4.52 -4.14 -9.14
C GLY A 59 5.57 -3.07 -9.33
N THR A 60 5.28 -2.13 -10.22
CA THR A 60 6.18 -1.01 -10.52
C THR A 60 5.63 0.28 -9.93
N ILE A 61 6.45 1.02 -9.19
CA ILE A 61 6.09 2.37 -8.74
C ILE A 61 6.25 3.38 -9.87
N SER A 62 5.18 4.11 -10.12
CA SER A 62 5.13 5.30 -10.97
C SER A 62 4.70 6.51 -10.14
N LEU A 63 5.04 7.71 -10.61
CA LEU A 63 4.56 8.96 -10.03
C LEU A 63 3.42 9.46 -10.90
N GLU A 64 2.21 9.52 -10.35
CA GLU A 64 1.02 10.00 -11.06
C GLU A 64 0.49 11.28 -10.40
N TYR A 65 0.05 12.23 -11.23
CA TYR A 65 -0.53 13.47 -10.72
C TYR A 65 -2.00 13.24 -10.36
N ASN A 66 -2.33 13.33 -9.08
CA ASN A 66 -3.69 13.28 -8.59
C ASN A 66 -4.31 14.67 -8.69
N GLN A 67 -5.34 14.81 -9.52
CA GLN A 67 -6.02 16.10 -9.75
C GLN A 67 -6.84 16.58 -8.55
N THR A 68 -7.37 15.67 -7.73
CA THR A 68 -8.17 16.00 -6.55
C THR A 68 -7.31 16.55 -5.42
N LEU A 69 -6.11 16.01 -5.25
CA LEU A 69 -5.16 16.41 -4.21
C LEU A 69 -4.14 17.44 -4.71
N GLU A 70 -4.15 17.76 -6.01
CA GLU A 70 -3.20 18.66 -6.67
C GLU A 70 -1.74 18.29 -6.39
N GLN A 71 -1.47 16.99 -6.27
CA GLN A 71 -0.19 16.44 -5.84
C GLN A 71 0.23 15.24 -6.68
N THR A 72 1.54 15.11 -6.90
CA THR A 72 2.12 13.90 -7.51
C THR A 72 2.27 12.83 -6.44
N LEU A 73 1.52 11.75 -6.57
CA LEU A 73 1.52 10.62 -5.65
C LEU A 73 2.27 9.44 -6.26
N PRO A 74 3.03 8.67 -5.46
CA PRO A 74 3.54 7.38 -5.88
C PRO A 74 2.37 6.38 -5.96
N VAL A 75 2.18 5.82 -7.15
CA VAL A 75 1.19 4.78 -7.43
C VAL A 75 1.91 3.50 -7.80
N LEU A 76 1.55 2.42 -7.12
CA LEU A 76 2.03 1.08 -7.40
C LEU A 76 1.11 0.45 -8.44
N HIS A 77 1.62 0.27 -9.66
CA HIS A 77 0.96 -0.52 -10.69
C HIS A 77 1.25 -1.98 -10.43
N ILE A 78 0.21 -2.70 -10.04
CA ILE A 78 0.31 -4.08 -9.62
C ILE A 78 0.49 -4.97 -10.86
N THR A 79 1.48 -5.85 -10.82
CA THR A 79 1.66 -6.94 -11.78
C THR A 79 1.21 -8.28 -11.20
N GLU A 80 1.40 -8.48 -9.90
CA GLU A 80 1.02 -9.70 -9.19
C GLU A 80 0.50 -9.37 -7.79
N MET A 81 -0.61 -9.99 -7.39
CA MET A 81 -1.07 -9.98 -6.00
C MET A 81 -1.20 -11.39 -5.47
N LYS A 82 -0.78 -11.56 -4.21
CA LYS A 82 -0.97 -12.80 -3.47
C LYS A 82 -1.53 -12.49 -2.10
N GLU A 83 -2.67 -13.10 -1.79
CA GLU A 83 -3.20 -13.09 -0.43
C GLU A 83 -2.20 -13.80 0.50
N THR A 84 -1.95 -13.19 1.65
CA THR A 84 -1.02 -13.73 2.65
C THR A 84 -1.62 -13.60 4.03
N SER A 85 -1.19 -14.45 4.95
CA SER A 85 -1.56 -14.30 6.35
C SER A 85 -0.84 -13.11 6.96
N GLU A 86 -1.43 -12.53 8.00
CA GLU A 86 -0.76 -11.50 8.79
C GLU A 86 0.66 -11.97 9.17
N PRO A 87 1.71 -11.20 8.83
CA PRO A 87 3.06 -11.58 9.18
C PRO A 87 3.24 -11.56 10.70
N ASP A 88 4.01 -12.51 11.25
CA ASP A 88 4.38 -12.57 12.69
C ASP A 88 4.90 -11.22 13.25
N ASN A 89 5.43 -10.36 12.39
CA ASN A 89 5.79 -8.99 12.73
C ASN A 89 5.08 -7.99 11.80
N PRO A 90 3.96 -7.38 12.24
CA PRO A 90 3.20 -6.43 11.42
C PRO A 90 3.89 -5.05 11.30
N TYR A 91 4.96 -4.82 12.07
CA TYR A 91 5.61 -3.52 12.18
C TYR A 91 6.85 -3.38 11.29
N VAL A 92 6.96 -2.25 10.61
CA VAL A 92 8.19 -1.82 9.92
C VAL A 92 8.99 -0.90 10.82
N TYR A 93 10.25 -1.26 11.04
CA TYR A 93 11.22 -0.41 11.73
C TYR A 93 11.99 0.40 10.70
N ARG A 94 12.12 1.70 10.94
CA ARG A 94 13.02 2.55 10.16
C ARG A 94 14.46 2.18 10.52
N VAL A 95 15.19 1.55 9.60
CA VAL A 95 16.62 1.26 9.78
C VAL A 95 17.41 2.48 9.30
N PHE A 96 18.26 3.04 10.17
CA PHE A 96 19.15 4.17 9.86
C PHE A 96 20.44 3.70 9.18
#